data_AF-A0A9L0JAJ6-F1
#
_entry.id   AF-A0A9L0JAJ6-F1
#
_cell.length_a   1.000
_cell.length_b   1.000
_cell.length_c   1.000
_cell.angle_alpha   90.00
_cell.angle_beta   90.00
_cell.angle_gamma   90.00
#
_symmetry.space_group_name_H-M   'P 1'
#
loop_
_entity.id
_entity.type
_entity.pdbx_description
1 polymer ?
#
loop_
_entity_poly.entity_id
_entity_poly.type
_entity_poly.pdbx_seq_one_letter_code
_entity_poly.pdbx_strand_id
1 'polypeptide(L)'
;MLLISSSVHGRDEHGRLLRRTLMRYVNLTSLLIFRSVSTAVYKRFPTMDHVVEAGFMTADERKLFDHLKSPHLKYWVPFIWFGNLAAKARKEGRIRDSVDLQSLMTEMNRYRSWCSLLFGYDWVGIPLVYTQVAEQLINPFGEDDDDFETNWCIDRNLQVSLLAVDEMHMSLPKMKRDIYWDDSAARPPYTLAAADYCIPSFLGSTVQMGIPSFNPILLAERPLMLINNGLGHSSSEGPSEAERPSRPKEKDAW
;
A
#
# COMPACT_ATOMS: atom_id res chain seq x y z
N MET A 1 1.50 2.45 -8.99
CA MET A 1 0.07 2.67 -8.69
C MET A 1 -0.23 4.14 -8.40
N LEU A 2 0.21 4.70 -7.27
CA LEU A 2 -0.09 6.08 -6.85
C LEU A 2 0.21 7.12 -7.95
N LEU A 3 1.45 7.16 -8.45
CA LEU A 3 1.86 8.10 -9.50
C LEU A 3 1.05 7.96 -10.80
N ILE A 4 0.65 6.74 -11.17
CA ILE A 4 -0.14 6.52 -12.40
C ILE A 4 -1.55 7.08 -12.21
N SER A 5 -2.15 6.90 -11.02
CA SER A 5 -3.46 7.47 -10.71
C SER A 5 -3.42 8.99 -10.64
N SER A 6 -2.37 9.60 -10.10
CA SER A 6 -2.29 11.06 -9.94
C SER A 6 -1.81 11.82 -11.16
N SER A 7 -0.86 11.27 -11.92
CA SER A 7 -0.11 12.00 -12.96
C SER A 7 -0.54 11.67 -14.39
N VAL A 8 -1.32 10.61 -14.61
CA VAL A 8 -1.90 10.28 -15.93
C VAL A 8 -3.35 10.72 -15.99
N HIS A 9 -3.59 11.85 -16.65
CA HIS A 9 -4.87 12.54 -16.64
C HIS A 9 -5.84 12.07 -17.75
N GLY A 10 -7.14 12.26 -17.50
CA GLY A 10 -8.21 11.99 -18.45
C GLY A 10 -9.33 11.16 -17.83
N ARG A 11 -10.55 11.69 -17.84
CA ARG A 11 -11.77 11.00 -17.40
C ARG A 11 -12.50 10.28 -18.53
N ASP A 12 -12.08 10.52 -19.76
CA ASP A 12 -12.53 9.83 -20.96
C ASP A 12 -11.97 8.40 -21.03
N GLU A 13 -12.54 7.62 -21.94
CA GLU A 13 -12.19 6.22 -22.16
C GLU A 13 -10.69 6.02 -22.44
N HIS A 14 -10.07 6.91 -23.24
CA HIS A 14 -8.64 6.84 -23.54
C HIS A 14 -7.77 7.04 -22.30
N GLY A 15 -8.10 8.02 -21.45
CA GLY A 15 -7.38 8.26 -20.19
C GLY A 15 -7.47 7.04 -19.24
N ARG A 16 -8.65 6.44 -19.15
CA ARG A 16 -8.89 5.20 -18.41
C ARG A 16 -8.07 4.04 -18.98
N LEU A 17 -8.09 3.85 -20.30
CA LEU A 17 -7.34 2.80 -21.00
C LEU A 17 -5.84 2.93 -20.77
N LEU A 18 -5.29 4.15 -20.85
CA LEU A 18 -3.88 4.43 -20.60
C LEU A 18 -3.46 4.03 -19.18
N ARG A 19 -4.20 4.48 -18.17
CA ARG A 19 -3.91 4.16 -16.76
C ARG A 19 -3.96 2.66 -16.48
N ARG A 20 -5.02 1.98 -16.95
CA ARG A 20 -5.19 0.53 -16.78
C ARG A 20 -4.09 -0.26 -17.50
N THR A 21 -3.70 0.15 -18.71
CA THR A 21 -2.65 -0.52 -19.49
C THR A 21 -1.28 -0.34 -18.85
N LEU A 22 -0.94 0.87 -18.40
CA LEU A 22 0.30 1.12 -17.66
C LEU A 22 0.40 0.24 -16.41
N MET A 23 -0.68 0.13 -15.62
CA MET A 23 -0.71 -0.77 -14.47
C MET A 23 -0.63 -2.24 -14.86
N ARG A 24 -1.30 -2.64 -15.95
CA ARG A 24 -1.25 -4.02 -16.42
C ARG A 24 0.16 -4.43 -16.85
N TYR A 25 0.97 -3.54 -17.42
CA TYR A 25 2.37 -3.83 -17.69
C TYR A 25 3.20 -4.06 -16.43
N VAL A 26 2.95 -3.30 -15.35
CA VAL A 26 3.58 -3.55 -14.05
C VAL A 26 3.17 -4.93 -13.52
N ASN A 27 1.89 -5.26 -13.56
CA ASN A 27 1.38 -6.56 -13.06
C ASN A 27 1.85 -7.74 -13.93
N LEU A 28 1.93 -7.55 -15.25
CA LEU A 28 2.44 -8.53 -16.19
C LEU A 28 3.92 -8.83 -15.91
N THR A 29 4.73 -7.81 -15.65
CA THR A 29 6.11 -8.02 -15.19
C THR A 29 6.15 -8.86 -13.91
N SER A 30 5.39 -8.49 -12.86
CA SER A 30 5.33 -9.26 -11.61
C SER A 30 5.04 -10.72 -11.89
N LEU A 31 4.00 -10.99 -12.69
CA LEU A 31 3.61 -12.35 -13.02
C LEU A 31 4.71 -13.10 -13.77
N LEU A 32 5.34 -12.48 -14.76
CA LEU A 32 6.42 -13.10 -15.54
C LEU A 32 7.61 -13.48 -14.66
N ILE A 33 8.01 -12.62 -13.72
CA ILE A 33 9.13 -12.95 -12.81
C ILE A 33 8.73 -13.99 -11.77
N PHE A 34 7.55 -13.87 -11.13
CA PHE A 34 7.11 -14.84 -10.14
C PHE A 34 6.92 -16.23 -10.73
N ARG A 35 6.37 -16.33 -11.94
CA ARG A 35 6.29 -17.57 -12.71
C ARG A 35 7.65 -18.25 -12.92
N SER A 36 8.73 -17.47 -12.98
CA SER A 36 10.07 -18.02 -13.22
C SER A 36 10.77 -18.52 -11.96
N VAL A 37 10.42 -17.97 -10.79
CA VAL A 37 11.09 -18.28 -9.52
C VAL A 37 10.21 -19.06 -8.54
N SER A 38 8.89 -19.10 -8.75
CA SER A 38 7.95 -19.80 -7.87
C SER A 38 7.26 -20.95 -8.59
N THR A 39 7.37 -22.15 -8.01
CA THR A 39 6.71 -23.36 -8.53
C THR A 39 5.20 -23.24 -8.44
N ALA A 40 4.68 -22.67 -7.36
CA ALA A 40 3.25 -22.43 -7.16
C ALA A 40 2.65 -21.54 -8.28
N VAL A 41 3.36 -20.48 -8.67
CA VAL A 41 2.91 -19.60 -9.77
C VAL A 41 3.09 -20.26 -11.13
N TYR A 42 4.17 -21.01 -11.33
CA TYR A 42 4.39 -21.77 -12.56
C TYR A 42 3.33 -22.86 -12.78
N LYS A 43 2.84 -23.52 -11.73
CA LYS A 43 1.73 -24.48 -11.84
C LYS A 43 0.42 -23.80 -12.22
N ARG A 44 0.16 -22.60 -11.68
CA ARG A 44 -1.04 -21.81 -12.02
C ARG A 44 -0.99 -21.27 -13.44
N PHE A 45 0.18 -20.83 -13.88
CA PHE A 45 0.41 -20.39 -15.24
C PHE A 45 1.57 -21.22 -15.78
N PRO A 46 1.33 -22.30 -16.55
CA PRO A 46 2.39 -23.13 -17.15
C PRO A 46 2.84 -22.63 -18.52
N THR A 47 1.91 -22.11 -19.33
CA THR A 47 2.23 -21.55 -20.67
C THR A 47 1.84 -20.08 -20.80
N MET A 48 2.47 -19.38 -21.73
CA MET A 48 2.14 -17.96 -21.97
C MET A 48 0.69 -17.77 -22.44
N ASP A 49 0.00 -18.81 -22.92
CA ASP A 49 -1.42 -18.76 -23.24
C ASP A 49 -2.27 -18.60 -21.98
N HIS A 50 -1.93 -19.28 -20.88
CA HIS A 50 -2.58 -19.10 -19.58
C HIS A 50 -2.43 -17.65 -19.06
N VAL A 51 -1.30 -17.00 -19.36
CA VAL A 51 -1.07 -15.58 -19.01
C VAL A 51 -1.99 -14.66 -19.81
N VAL A 52 -2.28 -15.02 -21.07
CA VAL A 52 -3.19 -14.28 -21.93
C VAL A 52 -4.64 -14.51 -21.51
N GLU A 53 -5.05 -15.75 -21.32
CA GLU A 53 -6.41 -16.14 -20.89
C GLU A 53 -6.78 -15.54 -19.52
N ALA A 54 -5.82 -15.44 -18.61
CA ALA A 54 -6.00 -14.77 -17.32
C ALA A 54 -6.07 -13.23 -17.41
N GLY A 55 -5.89 -12.63 -18.59
CA GLY A 55 -6.05 -11.19 -18.81
C GLY A 55 -4.85 -10.31 -18.42
N PHE A 56 -3.70 -10.89 -18.10
CA PHE A 56 -2.47 -10.11 -17.85
C PHE A 56 -1.84 -9.61 -19.14
N MET A 57 -1.94 -10.39 -20.22
CA MET A 57 -1.44 -10.06 -21.55
C MET A 57 -2.56 -10.16 -22.57
N THR A 58 -2.66 -9.23 -23.50
CA THR A 58 -3.61 -9.33 -24.60
C THR A 58 -3.06 -10.21 -25.74
N ALA A 59 -3.93 -10.70 -26.62
CA ALA A 59 -3.49 -11.50 -27.77
C ALA A 59 -2.56 -10.73 -28.71
N ASP A 60 -2.74 -9.41 -28.87
CA ASP A 60 -1.87 -8.60 -29.73
C ASP A 60 -0.51 -8.34 -29.09
N GLU A 61 -0.46 -8.13 -27.78
CA GLU A 61 0.80 -8.07 -27.04
C GLU A 61 1.53 -9.40 -27.08
N ARG A 62 0.81 -10.53 -27.02
CA ARG A 62 1.42 -11.85 -27.17
C ARG A 62 2.11 -12.01 -28.51
N LYS A 63 1.48 -11.58 -29.62
CA LYS A 63 2.12 -11.57 -30.93
C LYS A 63 3.43 -10.77 -30.87
N LEU A 64 3.40 -9.54 -30.36
CA LEU A 64 4.61 -8.70 -30.24
C LEU A 64 5.68 -9.36 -29.35
N PHE A 65 5.28 -9.96 -28.24
CA PHE A 65 6.16 -10.66 -27.31
C PHE A 65 6.89 -11.85 -27.98
N ASP A 66 6.19 -12.62 -28.80
CA ASP A 66 6.74 -13.78 -29.49
C ASP A 66 7.65 -13.41 -30.67
N HIS A 67 7.35 -12.31 -31.37
CA HIS A 67 8.19 -11.80 -32.45
C HIS A 67 9.57 -11.32 -31.95
N LEU A 68 9.70 -10.96 -30.68
CA LEU A 68 10.98 -10.61 -30.07
C LEU A 68 11.85 -11.85 -29.90
N LYS A 69 12.86 -11.96 -30.77
CA LYS A 69 13.90 -13.00 -30.71
C LYS A 69 14.87 -12.69 -29.57
N SER A 70 14.74 -13.42 -28.47
CA SER A 70 15.70 -13.41 -27.37
C SER A 70 15.80 -14.81 -26.77
N PRO A 71 17.01 -15.34 -26.54
CA PRO A 71 17.20 -16.62 -25.85
C PRO A 71 17.03 -16.50 -24.33
N HIS A 72 16.87 -15.27 -23.81
CA HIS A 72 16.79 -15.00 -22.37
C HIS A 72 15.35 -14.81 -21.91
N LEU A 73 15.13 -14.91 -20.59
CA LEU A 73 13.83 -14.68 -19.97
C LEU A 73 13.34 -13.26 -20.26
N LYS A 74 12.14 -13.16 -20.85
CA LYS A 74 11.56 -11.90 -21.38
C LYS A 74 10.73 -11.10 -20.36
N TYR A 75 10.96 -11.27 -19.05
CA TYR A 75 10.26 -10.49 -18.00
C TYR A 75 10.57 -8.97 -18.09
N TRP A 76 11.65 -8.59 -18.78
CA TRP A 76 12.04 -7.20 -19.00
C TRP A 76 11.17 -6.48 -20.06
N VAL A 77 10.47 -7.22 -20.92
CA VAL A 77 9.74 -6.64 -22.08
C VAL A 77 8.64 -5.66 -21.65
N PRO A 78 7.77 -5.95 -20.66
CA PRO A 78 6.73 -5.00 -20.27
C PRO A 78 7.27 -3.71 -19.65
N PHE A 79 8.50 -3.69 -19.10
CA PHE A 79 9.13 -2.43 -18.67
C PHE A 79 9.39 -1.48 -19.83
N ILE A 80 9.83 -2.03 -20.96
CA ILE A 80 10.09 -1.24 -22.18
C ILE A 80 8.77 -0.73 -22.75
N TRP A 81 7.72 -1.58 -22.77
CA TRP A 81 6.38 -1.15 -23.17
C TRP A 81 5.81 -0.06 -22.26
N PHE A 82 6.01 -0.18 -20.95
CA PHE A 82 5.63 0.84 -19.97
C PHE A 82 6.33 2.17 -20.26
N GLY A 83 7.65 2.17 -20.41
CA GLY A 83 8.41 3.38 -20.68
C GLY A 83 7.97 4.07 -21.98
N ASN A 84 7.79 3.28 -23.05
CA ASN A 84 7.31 3.80 -24.33
C ASN A 84 5.89 4.36 -24.24
N LEU A 85 4.98 3.67 -23.53
CA LEU A 85 3.60 4.12 -23.37
C LEU A 85 3.52 5.39 -22.51
N ALA A 86 4.32 5.49 -21.44
CA ALA A 86 4.40 6.69 -20.62
C ALA A 86 4.98 7.88 -21.42
N ALA A 87 6.02 7.66 -22.22
CA ALA A 87 6.55 8.69 -23.12
C ALA A 87 5.53 9.13 -24.17
N LYS A 88 4.74 8.20 -24.72
CA LYS A 88 3.63 8.50 -25.63
C LYS A 88 2.54 9.31 -24.94
N ALA A 89 2.10 8.90 -23.75
CA ALA A 89 1.12 9.63 -22.95
C ALA A 89 1.57 11.07 -22.64
N ARG A 90 2.87 11.30 -22.42
CA ARG A 90 3.44 12.65 -22.26
C ARG A 90 3.34 13.49 -23.53
N LYS A 91 3.63 12.91 -24.69
CA LYS A 91 3.49 13.59 -25.99
C LYS A 91 2.03 13.94 -26.31
N GLU A 92 1.10 13.09 -25.88
CA GLU A 92 -0.35 13.32 -25.99
C GLU A 92 -0.92 14.30 -24.95
N GLY A 93 -0.07 14.88 -24.09
CA GLY A 93 -0.50 15.82 -23.04
C GLY A 93 -1.27 15.17 -21.88
N ARG A 94 -1.28 13.84 -21.79
CA ARG A 94 -1.93 13.09 -20.70
C ARG A 94 -1.11 13.11 -19.42
N ILE A 95 0.21 13.21 -19.55
CA ILE A 95 1.12 13.56 -18.47
C ILE A 95 1.50 15.02 -18.70
N ARG A 96 1.33 15.89 -17.70
CA ARG A 96 1.49 17.34 -17.87
C ARG A 96 2.95 17.72 -18.03
N ASP A 97 3.79 17.32 -17.07
CA ASP A 97 5.16 17.81 -16.97
C ASP A 97 6.19 16.69 -17.16
N SER A 98 7.41 17.07 -17.53
CA SER A 98 8.53 16.13 -17.64
C SER A 98 8.95 15.57 -16.27
N VAL A 99 8.70 16.31 -15.19
CA VAL A 99 8.97 15.89 -13.81
C VAL A 99 8.08 14.71 -13.39
N ASP A 100 6.80 14.74 -13.75
CA ASP A 100 5.87 13.62 -13.53
C ASP A 100 6.31 12.36 -14.29
N LEU A 101 6.70 12.54 -15.56
CA LEU A 101 7.23 11.45 -16.37
C LEU A 101 8.51 10.88 -15.75
N GLN A 102 9.45 11.73 -15.34
CA GLN A 102 10.70 11.32 -14.70
C GLN A 102 10.41 10.53 -13.42
N SER A 103 9.47 10.99 -12.59
CA SER A 103 9.09 10.31 -11.35
C SER A 103 8.52 8.92 -11.62
N LEU A 104 7.64 8.79 -12.63
CA LEU A 104 7.11 7.50 -13.09
C LEU A 104 8.24 6.55 -13.57
N MET A 105 9.19 7.06 -14.35
CA MET A 105 10.31 6.27 -14.86
C MET A 105 11.27 5.84 -13.73
N THR A 106 11.53 6.72 -12.77
CA THR A 106 12.37 6.42 -11.61
C THR A 106 11.77 5.29 -10.78
N GLU A 107 10.47 5.37 -10.45
CA GLU A 107 9.79 4.30 -9.71
C GLU A 107 9.74 2.99 -10.51
N MET A 108 9.54 3.06 -11.83
CA MET A 108 9.57 1.86 -12.67
C MET A 108 10.96 1.21 -12.70
N ASN A 109 12.03 2.00 -12.73
CA ASN A 109 13.40 1.49 -12.66
C ASN A 109 13.72 0.89 -11.29
N ARG A 110 13.22 1.48 -10.20
CA ARG A 110 13.35 0.91 -8.85
C ARG A 110 12.65 -0.44 -8.76
N TYR A 111 11.43 -0.53 -9.28
CA TYR A 111 10.68 -1.78 -9.36
C TYR A 111 11.40 -2.83 -10.24
N ARG A 112 12.05 -2.40 -11.34
CA ARG A 112 12.91 -3.26 -12.15
C ARG A 112 14.06 -3.86 -11.34
N SER A 113 14.71 -3.06 -10.51
CA SER A 113 15.80 -3.53 -9.64
C SER A 113 15.34 -4.61 -8.66
N TRP A 114 14.13 -4.51 -8.11
CA TRP A 114 13.57 -5.56 -7.26
C TRP A 114 13.28 -6.85 -8.03
N CYS A 115 12.74 -6.75 -9.25
CA CYS A 115 12.54 -7.93 -10.10
C CYS A 115 13.88 -8.60 -10.49
N SER A 116 14.91 -7.79 -10.77
CA SER A 116 16.25 -8.30 -11.04
C SER A 116 16.92 -8.91 -9.80
N LEU A 117 16.65 -8.37 -8.61
CA LEU A 117 17.11 -8.95 -7.35
C LEU A 117 16.48 -10.33 -7.13
N LEU A 118 15.18 -10.46 -7.37
CA LEU A 118 14.45 -11.73 -7.29
C LEU A 118 15.03 -12.77 -8.25
N PHE A 119 15.27 -12.37 -9.51
CA PHE A 119 15.97 -13.22 -10.49
C PHE A 119 17.38 -13.61 -10.02
N GLY A 120 18.10 -12.69 -9.37
CA GLY A 120 19.45 -12.93 -8.86
C GLY A 120 19.47 -13.98 -7.75
N TYR A 121 18.52 -13.95 -6.81
CA TYR A 121 18.39 -14.94 -5.74
C TYR A 121 18.02 -16.33 -6.27
N ASP A 122 17.17 -16.41 -7.29
CA ASP A 122 16.82 -17.66 -7.96
C ASP A 122 18.00 -18.24 -8.75
N TRP A 123 18.73 -17.39 -9.48
CA TRP A 123 19.85 -17.83 -10.31
C TRP A 123 21.09 -18.22 -9.49
N VAL A 124 21.39 -17.48 -8.43
CA VAL A 124 22.57 -17.68 -7.58
C VAL A 124 22.13 -18.19 -6.21
N GLY A 125 21.93 -19.51 -6.13
CA GLY A 125 21.66 -20.18 -4.87
C GLY A 125 22.85 -20.19 -3.90
N ILE A 126 22.61 -20.59 -2.65
CA ILE A 126 23.64 -20.75 -1.63
C ILE A 126 24.66 -21.81 -2.11
N PRO A 127 25.98 -21.58 -1.99
CA PRO A 127 26.98 -22.57 -2.38
C PRO A 127 26.71 -23.92 -1.72
N LEU A 128 26.73 -25.00 -2.51
CA LEU A 128 26.38 -26.36 -2.09
C LEU A 128 27.24 -26.88 -0.92
N VAL A 129 28.44 -26.33 -0.73
CA VAL A 129 29.32 -26.66 0.41
C VAL A 129 28.75 -26.18 1.75
N TYR A 130 27.83 -25.21 1.76
CA TYR A 130 27.26 -24.60 2.96
C TYR A 130 25.84 -25.04 3.30
N THR A 131 25.22 -25.93 2.52
CA THR A 131 23.78 -26.27 2.67
C THR A 131 23.45 -27.22 3.82
N GLN A 132 24.33 -27.43 4.81
CA GLN A 132 24.20 -28.52 5.79
C GLN A 132 23.19 -28.30 6.93
N VAL A 133 22.50 -27.14 7.03
CA VAL A 133 21.53 -26.87 8.12
C VAL A 133 20.29 -26.06 7.67
N ALA A 134 20.13 -25.72 6.38
CA ALA A 134 19.18 -24.68 5.95
C ALA A 134 18.10 -25.13 4.94
N GLU A 135 17.60 -26.37 5.00
CA GLU A 135 16.72 -26.93 3.96
C GLU A 135 15.41 -26.12 3.73
N GLN A 136 14.74 -25.63 4.78
CA GLN A 136 13.46 -24.93 4.65
C GLN A 136 13.52 -23.46 4.18
N LEU A 137 14.67 -22.78 4.31
CA LEU A 137 14.79 -21.36 3.91
C LEU A 137 15.58 -21.16 2.61
N ILE A 138 16.00 -22.25 1.96
CA ILE A 138 16.76 -22.19 0.72
C ILE A 138 15.91 -21.67 -0.44
N ASN A 139 14.62 -22.00 -0.48
CA ASN A 139 13.70 -21.53 -1.51
C ASN A 139 12.31 -21.19 -0.95
N PRO A 140 12.07 -19.94 -0.50
CA PRO A 140 10.79 -19.52 0.07
C PRO A 140 9.67 -19.33 -0.99
N PHE A 141 9.89 -19.74 -2.23
CA PHE A 141 8.95 -19.61 -3.35
C PHE A 141 8.36 -20.96 -3.80
N GLY A 142 8.52 -21.99 -2.97
CA GLY A 142 7.96 -23.32 -3.17
C GLY A 142 6.46 -23.39 -2.83
N GLU A 143 6.09 -24.47 -2.16
CA GLU A 143 4.72 -24.82 -1.77
C GLU A 143 4.65 -25.34 -0.32
N ASP A 144 5.69 -25.10 0.48
CA ASP A 144 5.69 -25.45 1.90
C ASP A 144 4.81 -24.48 2.71
N ASP A 145 4.33 -24.90 3.88
CA ASP A 145 3.38 -24.13 4.71
C ASP A 145 3.90 -22.73 5.13
N ASP A 146 5.22 -22.56 5.19
CA ASP A 146 5.88 -21.30 5.56
C ASP A 146 6.39 -20.49 4.35
N ASP A 147 6.13 -20.94 3.11
CA ASP A 147 6.53 -20.25 1.88
C ASP A 147 5.69 -19.00 1.60
N PHE A 148 6.21 -18.13 0.72
CA PHE A 148 5.49 -16.93 0.33
C PHE A 148 4.23 -17.24 -0.49
N GLU A 149 3.10 -16.67 -0.06
CA GLU A 149 1.81 -16.68 -0.76
C GLU A 149 1.81 -15.77 -2.01
N THR A 150 2.60 -16.16 -3.02
CA THR A 150 2.83 -15.41 -4.26
C THR A 150 1.58 -15.30 -5.12
N ASN A 151 0.76 -16.35 -5.19
CA ASN A 151 -0.50 -16.34 -5.94
C ASN A 151 -1.48 -15.30 -5.36
N TRP A 152 -1.61 -15.25 -4.02
CA TRP A 152 -2.42 -14.22 -3.36
C TRP A 152 -1.88 -12.82 -3.64
N CYS A 153 -0.56 -12.63 -3.58
CA CYS A 153 0.08 -11.35 -3.90
C CYS A 153 -0.25 -10.88 -5.33
N ILE A 154 -0.23 -11.79 -6.31
CA ILE A 154 -0.58 -11.50 -7.70
C ILE A 154 -2.04 -11.04 -7.81
N ASP A 155 -2.98 -11.78 -7.22
CA ASP A 155 -4.41 -11.48 -7.30
C ASP A 155 -4.75 -10.16 -6.60
N ARG A 156 -4.24 -9.97 -5.39
CA ARG A 156 -4.40 -8.74 -4.61
C ARG A 156 -3.84 -7.56 -5.39
N ASN A 157 -2.65 -7.68 -5.96
CA ASN A 157 -2.01 -6.58 -6.68
C ASN A 157 -2.76 -6.25 -7.97
N LEU A 158 -3.26 -7.24 -8.72
CA LEU A 158 -4.08 -7.00 -9.90
C LEU A 158 -5.35 -6.21 -9.53
N GLN A 159 -6.09 -6.67 -8.52
CA GLN A 159 -7.35 -6.06 -8.11
C GLN A 159 -7.16 -4.65 -7.55
N VAL A 160 -6.30 -4.48 -6.53
CA VAL A 160 -6.07 -3.19 -5.87
C VAL A 160 -5.50 -2.16 -6.85
N SER A 161 -4.55 -2.56 -7.70
CA SER A 161 -3.89 -1.61 -8.58
C SER A 161 -4.79 -1.10 -9.70
N LEU A 162 -5.63 -1.96 -10.27
CA LEU A 162 -6.61 -1.55 -11.28
C LEU A 162 -7.70 -0.68 -10.67
N LEU A 163 -8.19 -1.01 -9.47
CA LEU A 163 -9.17 -0.20 -8.74
C LEU A 163 -8.63 1.22 -8.49
N ALA A 164 -7.39 1.32 -8.02
CA ALA A 164 -6.77 2.59 -7.63
C ALA A 164 -6.50 3.54 -8.81
N VAL A 165 -6.20 3.01 -10.00
CA VAL A 165 -5.96 3.85 -11.19
C VAL A 165 -7.21 4.09 -12.03
N ASP A 166 -8.31 3.42 -11.72
CA ASP A 166 -9.56 3.53 -12.45
C ASP A 166 -10.63 4.23 -11.62
N GLU A 167 -11.29 3.52 -10.71
CA GLU A 167 -12.43 4.02 -9.92
C GLU A 167 -12.02 5.15 -8.97
N MET A 168 -10.80 5.08 -8.44
CA MET A 168 -10.29 6.11 -7.52
C MET A 168 -9.65 7.30 -8.25
N HIS A 169 -9.53 7.28 -9.58
CA HIS A 169 -8.87 8.37 -10.31
C HIS A 169 -9.64 9.68 -10.17
N MET A 170 -9.03 10.66 -9.49
CA MET A 170 -9.64 11.99 -9.25
C MET A 170 -11.03 11.90 -8.59
N SER A 171 -11.27 10.83 -7.83
CA SER A 171 -12.47 10.62 -7.02
C SER A 171 -12.08 10.81 -5.56
N LEU A 172 -12.47 11.94 -4.97
CA LEU A 172 -12.13 12.30 -3.60
C LEU A 172 -13.40 12.52 -2.78
N PRO A 173 -13.41 12.17 -1.49
CA PRO A 173 -14.49 12.57 -0.60
C PRO A 173 -14.54 14.10 -0.49
N LYS A 174 -15.73 14.63 -0.16
CA LYS A 174 -15.90 16.07 0.07
C LYS A 174 -15.00 16.52 1.21
N MET A 175 -14.21 17.56 0.97
CA MET A 175 -13.33 18.15 1.97
C MET A 175 -14.17 18.77 3.10
N LYS A 176 -13.84 18.41 4.35
CA LYS A 176 -14.49 18.90 5.57
C LYS A 176 -13.42 19.20 6.61
N ARG A 177 -13.73 20.12 7.52
CA ARG A 177 -12.94 20.33 8.73
C ARG A 177 -12.97 19.05 9.56
N ASP A 178 -11.81 18.65 10.09
CA ASP A 178 -11.71 17.51 10.98
C ASP A 178 -12.19 17.88 12.40
N ILE A 179 -12.29 16.87 13.27
CA ILE A 179 -12.81 17.01 14.64
C ILE A 179 -11.90 17.84 15.57
N TYR A 180 -10.63 18.06 15.19
CA TYR A 180 -9.65 18.82 15.96
C TYR A 180 -9.31 20.17 15.30
N TRP A 181 -10.12 20.63 14.34
CA TRP A 181 -9.81 21.80 13.50
C TRP A 181 -9.41 23.06 14.28
N ASP A 182 -10.05 23.31 15.42
CA ASP A 182 -9.79 24.47 16.29
C ASP A 182 -8.99 24.11 17.57
N ASP A 183 -8.58 22.84 17.76
CA ASP A 183 -7.81 22.39 18.93
C ASP A 183 -6.31 22.23 18.59
N SER A 184 -5.49 23.11 19.15
CA SER A 184 -4.03 23.08 18.98
C SER A 184 -3.35 21.90 19.69
N ALA A 185 -4.04 21.23 20.62
CA ALA A 185 -3.54 20.10 21.38
C ALA A 185 -4.42 18.85 21.16
N ALA A 186 -4.60 18.48 19.88
CA ALA A 186 -5.37 17.31 19.46
C ALA A 186 -4.97 16.05 20.24
N ARG A 187 -5.93 15.48 20.99
CA ARG A 187 -5.75 14.22 21.74
C ARG A 187 -6.81 13.20 21.32
N PRO A 188 -6.42 12.16 20.59
CA PRO A 188 -7.29 11.03 20.35
C PRO A 188 -7.72 10.37 21.67
N PRO A 189 -9.00 10.01 21.81
CA PRO A 189 -9.48 9.28 22.97
C PRO A 189 -8.95 7.84 22.99
N TYR A 190 -8.89 7.26 24.20
CA TYR A 190 -8.54 5.86 24.41
C TYR A 190 -9.78 5.04 24.75
N THR A 191 -9.76 3.74 24.47
CA THR A 191 -10.75 2.83 25.05
C THR A 191 -10.34 2.46 26.47
N LEU A 192 -11.27 1.98 27.30
CA LEU A 192 -10.96 1.56 28.67
C LEU A 192 -9.86 0.49 28.72
N ALA A 193 -9.88 -0.48 27.80
CA ALA A 193 -8.87 -1.54 27.71
C ALA A 193 -7.49 -1.02 27.28
N ALA A 194 -7.42 0.16 26.66
CA ALA A 194 -6.18 0.77 26.20
C ALA A 194 -5.70 1.92 27.09
N ALA A 195 -6.40 2.22 28.19
CA ALA A 195 -6.10 3.37 29.06
C ALA A 195 -4.68 3.30 29.63
N ASP A 196 -4.22 2.09 29.98
CA ASP A 196 -2.87 1.85 30.53
C ASP A 196 -1.75 2.14 29.51
N TYR A 197 -2.06 2.19 28.21
CA TYR A 197 -1.10 2.57 27.18
C TYR A 197 -0.96 4.08 26.99
N CYS A 198 -1.80 4.88 27.64
CA CYS A 198 -1.66 6.33 27.63
C CYS A 198 -0.51 6.77 28.55
N ILE A 199 0.71 6.61 28.07
CA ILE A 199 1.93 7.03 28.75
C ILE A 199 2.34 8.44 28.32
N PRO A 200 3.02 9.21 29.19
CA PRO A 200 3.54 10.53 28.82
C PRO A 200 4.58 10.41 27.70
N SER A 201 4.70 11.46 26.89
CA SER A 201 5.71 11.54 25.83
C SER A 201 7.11 11.29 26.40
N PHE A 202 7.84 10.36 25.80
CA PHE A 202 9.24 10.13 26.16
C PHE A 202 10.11 11.28 25.64
N LEU A 203 10.65 12.07 26.55
CA LEU A 203 11.47 13.24 26.22
C LEU A 203 12.99 12.94 26.22
N GLY A 204 13.39 11.71 26.54
CA GLY A 204 14.79 11.31 26.69
C GLY A 204 15.25 11.20 28.15
N SER A 205 16.26 10.37 28.40
CA SER A 205 16.79 10.10 29.75
C SER A 205 17.56 11.28 30.37
N THR A 206 17.98 12.25 29.55
CA THR A 206 18.79 13.40 29.97
C THR A 206 17.97 14.61 30.43
N VAL A 207 16.63 14.55 30.34
CA VAL A 207 15.72 15.68 30.62
C VAL A 207 15.79 16.17 32.07
N GLN A 208 16.11 15.26 33.00
CA GLN A 208 16.32 15.60 34.41
C GLN A 208 17.67 16.26 34.70
N MET A 209 18.59 16.37 33.72
CA MET A 209 19.85 17.09 33.89
C MET A 209 19.71 18.63 33.87
N GLY A 210 18.47 19.14 33.94
CA GLY A 210 18.18 20.50 34.40
C GLY A 210 18.83 21.61 33.57
N ILE A 211 18.50 21.70 32.27
CA ILE A 211 18.73 22.95 31.54
C ILE A 211 17.61 23.91 31.96
N PRO A 212 17.89 25.14 32.47
CA PRO A 212 16.90 26.00 33.11
C PRO A 212 15.74 26.54 32.24
N SER A 213 15.57 26.08 31.01
CA SER A 213 14.69 26.70 30.01
C SER A 213 13.58 25.80 29.45
N PHE A 214 13.42 24.56 29.91
CA PHE A 214 12.38 23.67 29.42
C PHE A 214 11.47 23.18 30.55
N ASN A 215 10.20 23.57 30.49
CA ASN A 215 9.17 23.17 31.45
C ASN A 215 8.16 22.25 30.71
N PRO A 216 8.35 20.91 30.70
CA PRO A 216 7.56 20.00 29.88
C PRO A 216 6.16 19.64 30.43
N ILE A 217 5.74 20.26 31.53
CA ILE A 217 4.57 19.85 32.34
C ILE A 217 3.21 20.17 31.68
N LEU A 218 3.17 21.02 30.64
CA LEU A 218 1.92 21.48 30.01
C LEU A 218 1.11 20.41 29.25
N LEU A 219 1.66 19.22 29.02
CA LEU A 219 0.93 18.11 28.38
C LEU A 219 0.27 17.16 29.39
N ALA A 220 0.59 17.21 30.68
CA ALA A 220 0.16 16.19 31.64
C ALA A 220 -1.25 16.42 32.24
N GLU A 221 -1.84 17.61 32.10
CA GLU A 221 -2.99 18.01 32.95
C GLU A 221 -4.39 17.86 32.33
N ARG A 222 -4.54 17.47 31.05
CA ARG A 222 -5.89 17.21 30.49
C ARG A 222 -6.35 15.78 30.79
N PRO A 223 -7.54 15.57 31.37
CA PRO A 223 -8.05 14.25 31.70
C PRO A 223 -8.20 13.35 30.47
N LEU A 224 -7.95 12.05 30.66
CA LEU A 224 -8.14 11.01 29.66
C LEU A 224 -9.61 10.93 29.24
N MET A 225 -9.88 11.16 27.96
CA MET A 225 -11.21 10.93 27.38
C MET A 225 -11.31 9.44 27.00
N LEU A 226 -12.16 8.70 27.70
CA LEU A 226 -12.43 7.28 27.42
C LEU A 226 -13.68 7.13 26.55
N ILE A 227 -13.61 6.31 25.49
CA ILE A 227 -14.79 5.90 24.71
C ILE A 227 -15.34 4.58 25.28
N ASN A 228 -16.64 4.53 25.56
CA ASN A 228 -17.36 3.29 25.90
C ASN A 228 -17.71 2.49 24.63
N ASN A 229 -17.47 1.17 24.67
CA ASN A 229 -17.85 0.22 23.63
C ASN A 229 -19.35 -0.10 23.67
N GLY A 230 -20.21 0.91 23.47
CA GLY A 230 -21.65 0.74 23.37
C GLY A 230 -22.14 1.10 21.96
N LEU A 231 -22.54 0.07 21.19
CA LEU A 231 -23.35 0.24 19.99
C LEU A 231 -24.65 0.98 20.34
N GLY A 232 -24.87 2.17 19.76
CA GLY A 232 -26.09 2.94 19.95
C GLY A 232 -26.23 4.03 18.89
N HIS A 233 -27.19 3.83 17.99
CA HIS A 233 -27.60 4.77 16.96
C HIS A 233 -28.12 6.10 17.53
N SER A 234 -27.97 7.14 16.70
CA SER A 234 -28.89 8.27 16.47
C SER A 234 -28.65 9.62 17.17
N SER A 235 -28.48 10.60 16.27
CA SER A 235 -29.18 11.90 16.24
C SER A 235 -28.76 13.03 17.17
N SER A 236 -28.34 14.10 16.49
CA SER A 236 -28.31 15.49 16.88
C SER A 236 -29.62 15.97 17.51
N GLU A 237 -29.55 16.59 18.69
CA GLU A 237 -30.36 17.74 19.09
C GLU A 237 -29.70 18.46 20.27
N GLY A 238 -29.74 19.80 20.26
CA GLY A 238 -29.02 20.70 21.17
C GLY A 238 -29.64 20.83 22.58
N PRO A 239 -29.03 21.63 23.48
CA PRO A 239 -29.36 21.64 24.90
C PRO A 239 -30.53 22.60 25.21
N SER A 240 -31.46 22.17 26.06
CA SER A 240 -32.38 23.06 26.78
C SER A 240 -32.20 22.91 28.29
N GLU A 241 -32.13 24.07 28.95
CA GLU A 241 -31.87 24.28 30.37
C GLU A 241 -32.92 23.72 31.35
N ALA A 242 -32.45 23.60 32.60
CA ALA A 242 -33.17 23.71 33.88
C ALA A 242 -34.10 22.56 34.30
N GLU A 243 -33.67 21.82 35.33
CA GLU A 243 -34.23 21.91 36.71
C GLU A 243 -33.45 20.99 37.65
N ARG A 244 -32.86 21.55 38.72
CA ARG A 244 -32.53 20.79 39.95
C ARG A 244 -33.81 20.72 40.78
N PRO A 245 -34.07 19.61 41.50
CA PRO A 245 -33.90 19.75 42.95
C PRO A 245 -33.48 18.47 43.74
N SER A 246 -32.82 18.77 44.86
CA SER A 246 -32.82 18.10 46.18
C SER A 246 -32.31 16.66 46.37
N ARG A 247 -31.16 16.57 47.07
CA ARG A 247 -30.73 15.44 47.93
C ARG A 247 -31.78 15.12 49.00
N PRO A 248 -31.82 13.85 49.44
CA PRO A 248 -31.77 13.61 50.88
C PRO A 248 -30.80 12.49 51.33
N LYS A 249 -30.00 12.88 52.32
CA LYS A 249 -29.57 12.18 53.55
C LYS A 249 -28.94 10.78 53.50
N GLU A 250 -27.64 10.80 53.81
CA GLU A 250 -26.92 9.87 54.70
C GLU A 250 -27.80 9.00 55.61
N LYS A 251 -27.51 7.69 55.59
CA LYS A 251 -27.55 6.82 56.76
C LYS A 251 -26.36 5.86 56.72
N ASP A 252 -25.58 5.91 57.79
CA ASP A 252 -24.46 5.03 58.12
C ASP A 252 -24.89 3.60 58.52
N ALA A 253 -23.88 2.73 58.52
CA ALA A 253 -23.72 1.46 59.25
C ALA A 253 -24.48 0.24 58.67
N TRP A 254 -23.87 -0.91 58.38
CA TRP A 254 -22.66 -1.56 58.93
C TRP A 254 -21.90 -2.31 57.82
#